data_AF-A0ABD5AZ02-F1
#
_entry.id   AF-A0ABD5AZ02-F1
#
_cell.length_a   1.000
_cell.length_b   1.000
_cell.length_c   1.000
_cell.angle_alpha   90.00
_cell.angle_beta   90.00
_cell.angle_gamma   90.00
#
_symmetry.space_group_name_H-M   'P 1'
#
loop_
_entity.id
_entity.type
_entity.pdbx_description
1 polymer ?
#
loop_
_entity_poly.entity_id
_entity_poly.type
_entity_poly.pdbx_seq_one_letter_code
_entity_poly.pdbx_strand_id
1 'polypeptide(L)'
;TQNKDLRALFRGKAQHVVNFMYFIAEELREILASLGLETVEELVGRTDLLQRSTQLKPNSKAASLQIERLIEQFDGVNTKEISQNHHLDEGFDLNYLYPDARYSIENGHSFTGNYVVNNEQRDVGVITGSAIAKQYGEEGLPEDTILAYTEGHAGQSLAAYAPRGLTIHHTGDANDYVGKGLSGGTVIVNAPNSQRENEIIAGNVNFYGASRGKAFINGKAGERFCIRNSGADVVVEGIGDHGLEYMTGGHVIILGDVGKNFGQGMSGGVSYIFPSDVEKFKKVNALETLEFSSIRFDEEKSLIKDMLEAHFKHTRSNKA
;
A
#
# COMPACT_ATOMS: atom_id res chain seq x y z
N THR A 1 -14.62 -23.00 0.91
CA THR A 1 -15.52 -22.87 2.08
C THR A 1 -14.70 -22.79 3.36
N GLN A 2 -15.12 -21.99 4.35
CA GLN A 2 -14.47 -21.89 5.68
C GLN A 2 -15.12 -22.79 6.74
N ASN A 3 -16.25 -23.43 6.42
CA ASN A 3 -16.91 -24.40 7.30
C ASN A 3 -15.99 -25.62 7.52
N LYS A 4 -15.74 -25.96 8.79
CA LYS A 4 -14.81 -27.03 9.18
C LYS A 4 -15.24 -28.40 8.67
N ASP A 5 -16.54 -28.72 8.73
CA ASP A 5 -17.08 -30.00 8.30
C ASP A 5 -16.89 -30.18 6.79
N LEU A 6 -17.14 -29.13 6.01
CA LEU A 6 -16.93 -29.17 4.56
C LEU A 6 -15.43 -29.19 4.20
N ARG A 7 -14.56 -28.54 4.97
CA ARG A 7 -13.10 -28.62 4.78
C ARG A 7 -12.57 -30.02 5.07
N ALA A 8 -13.14 -30.74 6.05
CA ALA A 8 -12.76 -32.12 6.36
C ALA A 8 -13.07 -33.10 5.21
N LEU A 9 -13.96 -32.71 4.28
CA LEU A 9 -14.27 -33.50 3.08
C LEU A 9 -13.27 -33.29 1.93
N PHE A 10 -12.31 -32.36 2.06
CA PHE A 10 -11.33 -32.10 1.00
C PHE A 10 -10.31 -33.24 0.88
N ARG A 11 -10.35 -33.96 -0.25
CA ARG A 11 -9.43 -35.09 -0.55
C ARG A 11 -8.31 -34.73 -1.53
N GLY A 12 -8.19 -33.45 -1.92
CA GLY A 12 -7.14 -32.99 -2.82
C GLY A 12 -5.77 -33.11 -2.17
N LYS A 13 -4.80 -33.66 -2.89
CA LYS A 13 -3.40 -33.75 -2.46
C LYS A 13 -2.53 -32.91 -3.38
N ALA A 14 -1.42 -32.38 -2.88
CA ALA A 14 -0.44 -31.69 -3.70
C ALA A 14 -0.02 -32.53 -4.93
N GLN A 15 0.13 -33.84 -4.75
CA GLN A 15 0.45 -34.77 -5.83
C GLN A 15 -0.57 -34.77 -6.98
N HIS A 16 -1.86 -34.52 -6.72
CA HIS A 16 -2.87 -34.45 -7.78
C HIS A 16 -2.60 -33.24 -8.70
N VAL A 17 -2.17 -32.11 -8.14
CA VAL A 17 -1.80 -30.91 -8.92
C VAL A 17 -0.49 -31.14 -9.66
N VAL A 18 0.50 -31.75 -9.01
CA VAL A 18 1.78 -32.11 -9.64
C VAL A 18 1.56 -33.03 -10.85
N ASN A 19 0.78 -34.10 -10.69
CA ASN A 19 0.46 -35.03 -11.78
C ASN A 19 -0.31 -34.34 -12.91
N PHE A 20 -1.28 -33.47 -12.57
CA PHE A 20 -1.99 -32.68 -13.57
C PHE A 20 -1.03 -31.82 -14.38
N MET A 21 -0.13 -31.08 -13.74
CA MET A 21 0.87 -30.26 -14.44
C MET A 21 1.82 -31.11 -15.30
N TYR A 22 2.21 -32.31 -14.84
CA TYR A 22 2.97 -33.25 -15.66
C TYR A 22 2.21 -33.68 -16.92
N PHE A 23 0.92 -34.00 -16.81
CA PHE A 23 0.12 -34.37 -17.98
C PHE A 23 -0.03 -33.21 -18.96
N ILE A 24 -0.26 -31.98 -18.48
CA ILE A 24 -0.31 -30.79 -19.34
C ILE A 24 1.05 -30.54 -20.03
N ALA A 25 2.15 -30.69 -19.30
CA ALA A 25 3.49 -30.52 -19.85
C ALA A 25 3.82 -31.60 -20.89
N GLU A 26 3.42 -32.85 -20.65
CA GLU A 26 3.64 -33.94 -21.60
C GLU A 26 2.83 -33.75 -22.87
N GLU A 27 1.54 -33.41 -22.76
CA GLU A 27 0.68 -33.09 -23.91
C GLU A 27 1.26 -31.92 -24.73
N LEU A 28 1.78 -30.88 -24.06
CA LEU A 28 2.47 -29.78 -24.74
C LEU A 28 3.72 -30.25 -25.49
N ARG A 29 4.52 -31.15 -24.90
CA ARG A 29 5.70 -31.72 -25.56
C ARG A 29 5.31 -32.55 -26.78
N GLU A 30 4.24 -33.33 -26.70
CA GLU A 30 3.68 -34.09 -27.83
C GLU A 30 3.24 -33.13 -28.95
N ILE A 31 2.56 -32.04 -28.61
CA ILE A 31 2.17 -31.00 -29.59
C ILE A 31 3.39 -30.35 -30.22
N LEU A 32 4.38 -29.91 -29.44
CA LEU A 32 5.63 -29.32 -29.94
C LEU A 32 6.33 -30.27 -30.92
N ALA A 33 6.48 -31.54 -30.54
CA ALA A 33 7.08 -32.56 -31.41
C ALA A 33 6.28 -32.74 -32.71
N SER A 34 4.94 -32.71 -32.65
CA SER A 34 4.09 -32.79 -33.84
C SER A 34 4.24 -31.60 -34.79
N LEU A 35 4.62 -30.44 -34.25
CA LEU A 35 4.89 -29.20 -34.99
C LEU A 35 6.36 -29.08 -35.42
N GLY A 36 7.21 -30.03 -35.04
CA GLY A 36 8.65 -30.02 -35.32
C GLY A 36 9.43 -28.98 -34.50
N LEU A 37 8.94 -28.64 -33.30
CA LEU A 37 9.56 -27.69 -32.38
C LEU A 37 10.11 -28.44 -31.16
N GLU A 38 11.26 -27.99 -30.65
CA GLU A 38 11.92 -28.60 -29.49
C GLU A 38 11.62 -27.86 -28.18
N THR A 39 11.35 -26.55 -28.26
CA THR A 39 11.19 -25.67 -27.11
C THR A 39 9.92 -24.82 -27.18
N VAL A 40 9.45 -24.33 -26.03
CA VAL A 40 8.31 -23.40 -25.98
C VAL A 40 8.70 -22.05 -26.60
N GLU A 41 9.94 -21.63 -26.42
CA GLU A 41 10.49 -20.39 -26.98
C GLU A 41 10.40 -20.38 -28.52
N GLU A 42 10.58 -21.52 -29.18
CA GLU A 42 10.38 -21.66 -30.63
C GLU A 42 8.91 -21.55 -31.06
N LEU A 43 7.96 -21.87 -30.17
CA LEU A 43 6.52 -21.78 -30.42
C LEU A 43 5.98 -20.36 -30.17
N VAL A 44 6.54 -19.61 -29.22
CA VAL A 44 6.07 -18.26 -28.85
C VAL A 44 6.05 -17.35 -30.08
N GLY A 45 4.88 -16.77 -30.37
CA GLY A 45 4.70 -15.82 -31.48
C GLY A 45 4.51 -16.46 -32.86
N ARG A 46 4.55 -17.80 -32.99
CA ARG A 46 4.36 -18.54 -34.25
C ARG A 46 2.89 -18.61 -34.69
N THR A 47 2.30 -17.46 -34.97
CA THR A 47 0.92 -17.38 -35.51
C THR A 47 0.79 -18.03 -36.88
N ASP A 48 1.89 -18.24 -37.60
CA ASP A 48 1.96 -19.03 -38.84
C ASP A 48 1.55 -20.51 -38.68
N LEU A 49 1.68 -21.07 -37.47
CA LEU A 49 1.27 -22.44 -37.17
C LEU A 49 -0.24 -22.56 -36.89
N LEU A 50 -0.96 -21.44 -36.87
CA LEU A 50 -2.39 -21.39 -36.65
C LEU A 50 -3.14 -21.13 -37.96
N GLN A 51 -4.22 -21.86 -38.17
CA GLN A 51 -5.11 -21.64 -39.30
C GLN A 51 -6.57 -21.82 -38.88
N ARG A 52 -7.47 -21.17 -39.62
CA ARG A 52 -8.91 -21.38 -39.46
C ARG A 52 -9.23 -22.85 -39.75
N SER A 53 -10.03 -23.47 -38.89
CA SER A 53 -10.52 -24.82 -39.16
C SER A 53 -11.30 -24.87 -40.48
N THR A 54 -11.00 -25.86 -41.30
CA THR A 54 -11.70 -26.14 -42.56
C THR A 54 -13.06 -26.82 -42.34
N GLN A 55 -13.35 -27.30 -41.13
CA GLN A 55 -14.55 -28.05 -40.77
C GLN A 55 -15.68 -27.17 -40.23
N LEU A 56 -15.81 -25.93 -40.71
CA LEU A 56 -16.85 -25.01 -40.28
C LEU A 56 -18.16 -25.27 -41.02
N LYS A 57 -19.27 -25.35 -40.27
CA LYS A 57 -20.61 -25.42 -40.89
C LYS A 57 -20.90 -24.12 -41.64
N PRO A 58 -21.33 -24.18 -42.92
CA PRO A 58 -21.76 -23.01 -43.67
C PRO A 58 -22.84 -22.24 -42.92
N ASN A 59 -22.79 -20.90 -42.95
CA ASN A 59 -23.72 -19.98 -42.28
C ASN A 59 -23.76 -20.07 -40.74
N SER A 60 -22.81 -20.75 -40.11
CA SER A 60 -22.69 -20.73 -38.64
C SER A 60 -22.09 -19.41 -38.15
N LYS A 61 -22.40 -19.02 -36.90
CA LYS A 61 -21.76 -17.87 -36.24
C LYS A 61 -20.23 -18.00 -36.18
N ALA A 62 -19.71 -19.23 -36.09
CA ALA A 62 -18.27 -19.48 -36.13
C ALA A 62 -17.66 -19.18 -37.50
N ALA A 63 -18.41 -19.40 -38.60
CA ALA A 63 -17.99 -19.05 -39.95
C ALA A 63 -18.01 -17.53 -40.22
N SER A 64 -18.79 -16.75 -39.47
CA SER A 64 -18.83 -15.28 -39.63
C SER A 64 -17.78 -14.53 -38.81
N LEU A 65 -17.06 -15.19 -37.91
CA LEU A 65 -15.98 -14.54 -37.15
C LEU A 65 -14.81 -14.18 -38.06
N GLN A 66 -14.30 -12.96 -37.91
CA GLN A 66 -13.07 -12.48 -38.54
C GLN A 66 -11.93 -12.71 -37.56
N ILE A 67 -11.04 -13.66 -37.87
CA ILE A 67 -9.92 -14.06 -36.99
C ILE A 67 -8.57 -13.61 -37.55
N GLU A 68 -8.56 -12.94 -38.70
CA GLU A 68 -7.37 -12.65 -39.49
C GLU A 68 -6.38 -11.81 -38.67
N ARG A 69 -6.88 -10.87 -37.85
CA ARG A 69 -6.06 -10.06 -36.92
C ARG A 69 -5.42 -10.86 -35.78
N LEU A 70 -5.91 -12.08 -35.48
CA LEU A 70 -5.34 -12.94 -34.45
C LEU A 70 -4.19 -13.80 -34.97
N ILE A 71 -4.17 -14.07 -36.28
CA ILE A 71 -3.14 -14.89 -36.94
C ILE A 71 -2.19 -14.07 -37.82
N GLU A 72 -2.34 -12.75 -37.79
CA GLU A 72 -1.47 -11.82 -38.52
C GLU A 72 -0.02 -11.99 -38.05
N GLN A 73 0.91 -11.88 -38.99
CA GLN A 73 2.35 -11.93 -38.75
C GLN A 73 2.94 -10.55 -39.00
N PHE A 74 3.80 -10.12 -38.09
CA PHE A 74 4.56 -8.89 -38.22
C PHE A 74 6.03 -9.24 -38.44
N ASP A 75 6.70 -8.47 -39.29
CA ASP A 75 8.13 -8.59 -39.48
C ASP A 75 8.87 -8.18 -38.20
N GLY A 76 9.86 -8.97 -37.81
CA GLY A 76 10.72 -8.70 -36.65
C GLY A 76 10.77 -9.85 -35.64
N VAL A 77 11.50 -9.63 -34.54
CA VAL A 77 11.59 -10.59 -33.45
C VAL A 77 10.31 -10.51 -32.61
N ASN A 78 9.65 -11.65 -32.44
CA ASN A 78 8.39 -11.75 -31.69
C ASN A 78 8.54 -12.50 -30.36
N THR A 79 9.77 -12.50 -29.83
CA THR A 79 10.15 -13.13 -28.55
C THR A 79 10.69 -12.07 -27.59
N LYS A 80 10.89 -12.44 -26.32
CA LYS A 80 11.41 -11.52 -25.31
C LYS A 80 12.86 -11.13 -25.63
N GLU A 81 13.08 -9.87 -25.98
CA GLU A 81 14.42 -9.34 -26.27
C GLU A 81 15.04 -8.56 -25.11
N ILE A 82 14.23 -8.08 -24.16
CA ILE A 82 14.68 -7.16 -23.11
C ILE A 82 14.42 -7.75 -21.73
N SER A 83 15.43 -7.66 -20.87
CA SER A 83 15.29 -8.00 -19.45
C SER A 83 14.53 -6.90 -18.73
N GLN A 84 13.68 -7.27 -17.78
CA GLN A 84 12.94 -6.30 -16.99
C GLN A 84 13.89 -5.58 -16.04
N ASN A 85 14.03 -4.26 -16.20
CA ASN A 85 14.73 -3.39 -15.24
C ASN A 85 13.69 -2.51 -14.53
N HIS A 86 13.70 -2.53 -13.19
CA HIS A 86 12.82 -1.74 -12.36
C HIS A 86 13.46 -0.42 -11.89
N HIS A 87 14.73 -0.16 -12.25
CA HIS A 87 15.48 1.05 -11.89
C HIS A 87 15.54 1.31 -10.38
N LEU A 88 15.58 0.24 -9.58
CA LEU A 88 15.66 0.36 -8.12
C LEU A 88 17.01 0.95 -7.67
N ASP A 89 18.05 0.69 -8.45
CA ASP A 89 19.41 1.17 -8.28
C ASP A 89 19.54 2.69 -8.46
N GLU A 90 18.56 3.36 -9.06
CA GLU A 90 18.49 4.82 -9.14
C GLU A 90 17.66 5.44 -7.99
N GLY A 91 16.97 4.61 -7.21
CA GLY A 91 16.06 5.04 -6.15
C GLY A 91 16.76 5.54 -4.89
N PHE A 92 16.07 6.38 -4.10
CA PHE A 92 16.61 7.02 -2.91
C PHE A 92 17.19 6.00 -1.90
N ASP A 93 16.44 4.96 -1.56
CA ASP A 93 16.85 4.05 -0.49
C ASP A 93 18.17 3.33 -0.79
N LEU A 94 18.34 2.75 -1.98
CA LEU A 94 19.56 2.00 -2.33
C LEU A 94 20.80 2.88 -2.46
N ASN A 95 20.62 4.19 -2.68
CA ASN A 95 21.72 5.13 -2.83
C ASN A 95 22.08 5.88 -1.54
N TYR A 96 21.13 6.04 -0.63
CA TYR A 96 21.32 6.89 0.57
C TYR A 96 20.94 6.16 1.85
N LEU A 97 19.65 6.03 2.16
CA LEU A 97 19.19 5.58 3.48
C LEU A 97 19.62 4.16 3.84
N TYR A 98 19.46 3.19 2.93
CA TYR A 98 19.80 1.80 3.21
C TYR A 98 21.32 1.60 3.39
N PRO A 99 22.21 2.08 2.49
CA PRO A 99 23.65 1.99 2.70
C PRO A 99 24.11 2.58 4.04
N ASP A 100 23.58 3.75 4.42
CA ASP A 100 23.93 4.42 5.68
C ASP A 100 23.45 3.62 6.91
N ALA A 101 22.24 3.08 6.84
CA ALA A 101 21.62 2.35 7.94
C ALA A 101 22.01 0.86 8.00
N ARG A 102 22.65 0.30 6.96
CA ARG A 102 22.86 -1.15 6.80
C ARG A 102 23.52 -1.79 8.03
N TYR A 103 24.61 -1.21 8.51
CA TYR A 103 25.32 -1.74 9.69
C TYR A 103 24.41 -1.77 10.92
N SER A 104 23.62 -0.72 11.12
CA SER A 104 22.67 -0.61 12.21
C SER A 104 21.52 -1.62 12.09
N ILE A 105 21.02 -1.85 10.87
CA ILE A 105 20.02 -2.88 10.59
C ILE A 105 20.59 -4.28 10.85
N GLU A 106 21.81 -4.58 10.44
CA GLU A 106 22.40 -5.92 10.62
C GLU A 106 22.68 -6.27 12.08
N ASN A 107 23.01 -5.26 12.90
CA ASN A 107 23.45 -5.42 14.29
C ASN A 107 22.42 -4.98 15.33
N GLY A 108 21.27 -4.44 14.90
CA GLY A 108 20.25 -3.89 15.80
C GLY A 108 20.70 -2.64 16.57
N HIS A 109 21.59 -1.84 15.98
CA HIS A 109 22.04 -0.57 16.57
C HIS A 109 21.18 0.60 16.11
N SER A 110 21.11 1.65 16.92
CA SER A 110 20.44 2.88 16.52
C SER A 110 21.16 3.56 15.35
N PHE A 111 20.39 4.17 14.46
CA PHE A 111 20.84 4.99 13.35
C PHE A 111 19.97 6.24 13.25
N THR A 112 20.60 7.38 12.95
CA THR A 112 19.90 8.62 12.63
C THR A 112 20.54 9.30 11.43
N GLY A 113 19.75 9.56 10.39
CA GLY A 113 20.18 10.23 9.17
C GLY A 113 19.35 11.47 8.86
N ASN A 114 19.92 12.42 8.12
CA ASN A 114 19.24 13.62 7.63
C ASN A 114 19.39 13.72 6.11
N TYR A 115 18.29 13.93 5.39
CA TYR A 115 18.27 13.91 3.93
C TYR A 115 17.37 15.00 3.36
N VAL A 116 17.72 15.51 2.18
CA VAL A 116 16.85 16.39 1.39
C VAL A 116 16.21 15.54 0.30
N VAL A 117 14.89 15.61 0.15
CA VAL A 117 14.13 14.89 -0.88
C VAL A 117 13.30 15.86 -1.71
N ASN A 118 13.13 15.52 -2.98
CA ASN A 118 12.23 16.15 -3.92
C ASN A 118 11.23 15.13 -4.47
N ASN A 119 10.28 15.60 -5.28
CA ASN A 119 9.11 14.82 -5.67
C ASN A 119 9.44 13.60 -6.56
N GLU A 120 10.65 13.53 -7.11
CA GLU A 120 11.14 12.39 -7.89
C GLU A 120 11.57 11.22 -6.98
N GLN A 121 11.95 11.50 -5.72
CA GLN A 121 12.23 10.47 -4.72
C GLN A 121 10.92 9.89 -4.18
N ARG A 122 10.47 8.82 -4.84
CA ARG A 122 9.33 7.99 -4.46
C ARG A 122 9.76 6.84 -3.55
N ASP A 123 8.79 6.26 -2.84
CA ASP A 123 8.97 5.02 -2.07
C ASP A 123 10.10 5.11 -1.01
N VAL A 124 10.35 6.32 -0.48
CA VAL A 124 11.37 6.57 0.55
C VAL A 124 11.07 5.73 1.79
N GLY A 125 12.06 4.93 2.22
CA GLY A 125 11.99 4.01 3.34
C GLY A 125 11.54 2.59 2.98
N VAL A 126 11.09 2.31 1.75
CA VAL A 126 10.53 0.99 1.38
C VAL A 126 11.60 -0.10 1.37
N ILE A 127 12.76 0.15 0.76
CA ILE A 127 13.82 -0.87 0.65
C ILE A 127 14.53 -1.03 2.00
N THR A 128 14.71 0.07 2.72
CA THR A 128 15.25 0.07 4.09
C THR A 128 14.32 -0.72 5.03
N GLY A 129 13.01 -0.49 4.95
CA GLY A 129 12.00 -1.26 5.67
C GLY A 129 11.99 -2.73 5.28
N SER A 130 12.12 -3.04 3.98
CA SER A 130 12.25 -4.42 3.49
C SER A 130 13.46 -5.14 4.08
N ALA A 131 14.60 -4.46 4.21
CA ALA A 131 15.79 -5.02 4.85
C ALA A 131 15.55 -5.36 6.33
N ILE A 132 14.88 -4.48 7.08
CA ILE A 132 14.48 -4.73 8.47
C ILE A 132 13.55 -5.95 8.54
N ALA A 133 12.49 -5.98 7.72
CA ALA A 133 11.52 -7.07 7.72
C ALA A 133 12.14 -8.41 7.31
N LYS A 134 13.10 -8.40 6.37
CA LYS A 134 13.82 -9.61 5.95
C LYS A 134 14.72 -10.17 7.06
N GLN A 135 15.30 -9.29 7.87
CA GLN A 135 16.20 -9.68 8.96
C GLN A 135 15.45 -10.09 10.23
N TYR A 136 14.38 -9.37 10.59
CA TYR A 136 13.71 -9.49 11.89
C TYR A 136 12.25 -9.98 11.83
N GLY A 137 11.69 -10.16 10.64
CA GLY A 137 10.30 -10.57 10.47
C GLY A 137 9.29 -9.53 10.97
N GLU A 138 8.13 -9.99 11.43
CA GLU A 138 7.04 -9.13 11.94
C GLU A 138 7.42 -8.38 13.23
N GLU A 139 8.30 -8.95 14.06
CA GLU A 139 8.74 -8.31 15.31
C GLU A 139 9.51 -7.01 15.07
N GLY A 140 10.20 -6.91 13.92
CA GLY A 140 10.98 -5.73 13.53
C GLY A 140 12.10 -5.40 14.51
N LEU A 141 12.50 -4.13 14.51
CA LEU A 141 13.46 -3.56 15.47
C LEU A 141 12.71 -2.81 16.59
N PRO A 142 13.37 -2.52 17.73
CA PRO A 142 12.85 -1.56 18.70
C PRO A 142 12.44 -0.24 18.03
N GLU A 143 11.43 0.44 18.56
CA GLU A 143 10.94 1.71 18.02
C GLU A 143 12.08 2.75 17.91
N ASP A 144 12.06 3.56 16.86
CA ASP A 144 13.09 4.56 16.54
C ASP A 144 14.53 4.05 16.35
N THR A 145 14.72 2.73 16.15
CA THR A 145 16.07 2.19 15.88
C THR A 145 16.66 2.78 14.61
N ILE A 146 15.90 2.85 13.52
CA ILE A 146 16.31 3.49 12.26
C ILE A 146 15.45 4.74 12.08
N LEU A 147 16.02 5.91 12.35
CA LEU A 147 15.35 7.20 12.27
C LEU A 147 15.91 8.02 11.11
N ALA A 148 15.07 8.34 10.13
CA ALA A 148 15.45 9.22 9.03
C ALA A 148 14.66 10.53 9.11
N TYR A 149 15.37 11.63 9.26
CA TYR A 149 14.83 12.96 9.04
C TYR A 149 14.94 13.29 7.55
N THR A 150 13.83 13.70 6.94
CA THR A 150 13.81 14.14 5.55
C THR A 150 13.19 15.53 5.44
N GLU A 151 13.67 16.36 4.53
CA GLU A 151 13.12 17.69 4.28
C GLU A 151 12.87 17.94 2.79
N GLY A 152 11.89 18.79 2.47
CA GLY A 152 11.58 19.19 1.10
C GLY A 152 10.21 18.72 0.61
N HIS A 153 10.18 18.06 -0.54
CA HIS A 153 8.93 17.64 -1.20
C HIS A 153 8.97 16.13 -1.44
N ALA A 154 8.42 15.31 -0.55
CA ALA A 154 8.47 13.86 -0.76
C ALA A 154 7.61 13.42 -1.95
N GLY A 155 8.14 12.52 -2.77
CA GLY A 155 7.39 11.84 -3.82
C GLY A 155 6.30 10.92 -3.28
N GLN A 156 5.64 10.18 -4.17
CA GLN A 156 4.60 9.23 -3.81
C GLN A 156 5.14 8.12 -2.88
N SER A 157 4.26 7.59 -2.03
CA SER A 157 4.53 6.41 -1.19
C SER A 157 5.62 6.61 -0.13
N LEU A 158 5.80 7.83 0.39
CA LEU A 158 6.68 8.09 1.54
C LEU A 158 6.36 7.12 2.69
N ALA A 159 7.37 6.40 3.18
CA ALA A 159 7.26 5.43 4.27
C ALA A 159 6.25 4.30 4.03
N ALA A 160 5.98 3.93 2.77
CA ALA A 160 5.13 2.78 2.47
C ALA A 160 5.71 1.48 3.08
N TYR A 161 4.82 0.67 3.64
CA TYR A 161 5.14 -0.61 4.30
C TYR A 161 6.20 -0.54 5.40
N ALA A 162 6.44 0.65 5.98
CA ALA A 162 7.44 0.82 7.03
C ALA A 162 7.14 -0.10 8.23
N PRO A 163 8.07 -1.02 8.57
CA PRO A 163 7.88 -1.95 9.68
C PRO A 163 8.29 -1.30 11.01
N ARG A 164 8.02 -2.00 12.11
CA ARG A 164 8.45 -1.58 13.44
C ARG A 164 9.97 -1.36 13.49
N GLY A 165 10.35 -0.21 14.04
CA GLY A 165 11.72 0.25 14.20
C GLY A 165 12.23 1.12 13.05
N LEU A 166 11.47 1.30 11.97
CA LEU A 166 11.69 2.37 11.00
C LEU A 166 10.81 3.57 11.34
N THR A 167 11.45 4.73 11.51
CA THR A 167 10.78 6.01 11.74
C THR A 167 11.21 7.01 10.67
N ILE A 168 10.26 7.53 9.90
CA ILE A 168 10.48 8.59 8.91
C ILE A 168 9.85 9.87 9.44
N HIS A 169 10.69 10.87 9.70
CA HIS A 169 10.26 12.20 10.12
C HIS A 169 10.48 13.19 8.98
N HIS A 170 9.40 13.55 8.30
CA HIS A 170 9.44 14.43 7.14
C HIS A 170 8.98 15.85 7.51
N THR A 171 9.77 16.86 7.13
CA THR A 171 9.38 18.28 7.24
C THR A 171 9.23 18.87 5.85
N GLY A 172 8.01 19.28 5.48
CA GLY A 172 7.69 19.69 4.12
C GLY A 172 6.29 19.27 3.68
N ASP A 173 6.16 18.90 2.41
CA ASP A 173 4.95 18.26 1.88
C ASP A 173 5.27 16.94 1.20
N ALA A 174 4.31 16.01 1.27
CA ALA A 174 4.39 14.70 0.67
C ALA A 174 3.22 14.47 -0.27
N ASN A 175 3.50 13.84 -1.42
CA ASN A 175 2.48 13.44 -2.38
C ASN A 175 1.62 12.27 -1.85
N ASP A 176 0.83 11.67 -2.73
CA ASP A 176 -0.10 10.58 -2.40
C ASP A 176 0.59 9.37 -1.74
N TYR A 177 -0.21 8.58 -1.02
CA TYR A 177 0.14 7.27 -0.46
C TYR A 177 1.15 7.29 0.69
N VAL A 178 1.24 8.38 1.45
CA VAL A 178 2.06 8.41 2.68
C VAL A 178 1.66 7.26 3.59
N GLY A 179 2.63 6.45 4.03
CA GLY A 179 2.40 5.32 4.90
C GLY A 179 1.49 4.23 4.32
N LYS A 180 1.37 4.12 2.98
CA LYS A 180 0.63 3.03 2.34
C LYS A 180 1.06 1.68 2.91
N GLY A 181 0.11 0.90 3.42
CA GLY A 181 0.38 -0.40 4.03
C GLY A 181 1.29 -0.35 5.25
N LEU A 182 1.31 0.76 6.01
CA LEU A 182 2.09 0.90 7.24
C LEU A 182 1.93 -0.34 8.13
N SER A 183 3.06 -0.88 8.60
CA SER A 183 3.16 -2.24 9.16
C SER A 183 3.89 -2.26 10.52
N GLY A 184 3.82 -1.16 11.26
CA GLY A 184 4.39 -1.04 12.61
C GLY A 184 5.39 0.10 12.79
N GLY A 185 5.82 0.73 11.70
CA GLY A 185 6.70 1.91 11.75
C GLY A 185 5.99 3.18 12.23
N THR A 186 6.78 4.24 12.36
CA THR A 186 6.30 5.57 12.75
C THR A 186 6.52 6.58 11.61
N VAL A 187 5.47 7.29 11.21
CA VAL A 187 5.54 8.29 10.12
C VAL A 187 5.12 9.66 10.63
N ILE A 188 5.99 10.66 10.47
CA ILE A 188 5.70 12.04 10.85
C ILE A 188 5.77 12.91 9.60
N VAL A 189 4.78 13.76 9.39
CA VAL A 189 4.78 14.80 8.35
C VAL A 189 4.47 16.14 8.99
N ASN A 190 5.47 16.99 9.09
CA ASN A 190 5.37 18.31 9.69
C ASN A 190 5.31 19.39 8.62
N ALA A 191 4.41 20.35 8.83
CA ALA A 191 4.44 21.60 8.08
C ALA A 191 5.81 22.29 8.30
N PRO A 192 6.42 22.86 7.25
CA PRO A 192 7.71 23.54 7.39
C PRO A 192 7.59 24.89 8.12
N ASN A 193 6.39 25.41 8.32
CA ASN A 193 6.09 26.63 9.07
C ASN A 193 4.59 26.72 9.42
N SER A 194 4.26 27.66 10.31
CA SER A 194 2.89 27.84 10.83
C SER A 194 1.83 28.22 9.79
N GLN A 195 2.21 28.79 8.64
CA GLN A 195 1.26 29.09 7.58
C GLN A 195 0.79 27.79 6.90
N ARG A 196 1.73 26.86 6.67
CA ARG A 196 1.47 25.56 6.03
C ARG A 196 0.67 24.59 6.91
N GLU A 197 0.61 24.79 8.23
CA GLU A 197 -0.20 23.97 9.17
C GLU A 197 -1.71 23.94 8.82
N ASN A 198 -2.21 24.94 8.09
CA ASN A 198 -3.63 25.00 7.68
C ASN A 198 -3.88 24.51 6.24
N GLU A 199 -2.84 24.08 5.54
CA GLU A 199 -2.86 23.62 4.16
C GLU A 199 -2.78 22.09 4.07
N ILE A 200 -2.98 21.56 2.87
CA ILE A 200 -2.74 20.15 2.57
C ILE A 200 -1.22 19.94 2.45
N ILE A 201 -0.66 19.09 3.32
CA ILE A 201 0.77 18.72 3.33
C ILE A 201 1.02 17.23 3.12
N ALA A 202 -0.04 16.43 3.09
CA ALA A 202 0.00 15.03 2.67
C ALA A 202 -1.10 14.81 1.63
N GLY A 203 -0.77 14.15 0.51
CA GLY A 203 -1.67 13.94 -0.62
C GLY A 203 -2.86 13.02 -0.31
N ASN A 204 -3.30 12.27 -1.31
CA ASN A 204 -4.46 11.38 -1.21
C ASN A 204 -4.06 9.97 -0.78
N VAL A 205 -5.05 9.21 -0.29
CA VAL A 205 -4.95 7.75 -0.09
C VAL A 205 -3.81 7.38 0.90
N ASN A 206 -3.55 8.25 1.87
CA ASN A 206 -2.57 8.01 2.92
C ASN A 206 -3.04 6.86 3.84
N PHE A 207 -2.08 6.07 4.31
CA PHE A 207 -2.30 4.92 5.19
C PHE A 207 -3.24 3.86 4.60
N TYR A 208 -3.27 3.75 3.27
CA TYR A 208 -4.08 2.77 2.58
C TYR A 208 -3.74 1.34 3.03
N GLY A 209 -4.71 0.66 3.65
CA GLY A 209 -4.53 -0.72 4.09
C GLY A 209 -3.49 -0.89 5.20
N ALA A 210 -3.17 0.17 5.95
CA ALA A 210 -2.28 0.10 7.10
C ALA A 210 -2.78 -0.93 8.11
N SER A 211 -1.89 -1.77 8.64
CA SER A 211 -2.23 -2.86 9.55
C SER A 211 -1.82 -2.59 10.99
N ARG A 212 -0.73 -1.86 11.20
CA ARG A 212 -0.18 -1.42 12.50
C ARG A 212 0.71 -0.20 12.29
N GLY A 213 1.09 0.48 13.37
CA GLY A 213 2.04 1.60 13.34
C GLY A 213 1.38 2.91 13.74
N LYS A 214 2.19 3.97 13.81
CA LYS A 214 1.78 5.29 14.28
C LYS A 214 2.03 6.34 13.22
N ALA A 215 1.16 7.33 13.12
CA ALA A 215 1.43 8.48 12.27
C ALA A 215 0.92 9.82 12.83
N PHE A 216 1.67 10.88 12.56
CA PHE A 216 1.42 12.22 13.08
C PHE A 216 1.62 13.25 11.96
N ILE A 217 0.54 13.93 11.57
CA ILE A 217 0.55 14.92 10.46
C ILE A 217 0.12 16.29 10.99
N ASN A 218 1.06 17.23 11.08
CA ASN A 218 0.78 18.61 11.50
C ASN A 218 0.39 19.46 10.28
N GLY A 219 -0.81 19.19 9.80
CA GLY A 219 -1.41 19.81 8.63
C GLY A 219 -2.58 18.98 8.13
N LYS A 220 -3.15 19.36 6.98
CA LYS A 220 -4.26 18.62 6.38
C LYS A 220 -3.76 17.54 5.44
N ALA A 221 -4.55 16.49 5.31
CA ALA A 221 -4.38 15.47 4.28
C ALA A 221 -5.46 15.58 3.20
N GLY A 222 -5.17 15.03 2.02
CA GLY A 222 -6.09 14.95 0.89
C GLY A 222 -7.23 13.93 1.10
N GLU A 223 -7.77 13.45 -0.01
CA GLU A 223 -8.92 12.54 -0.06
C GLU A 223 -8.56 11.10 0.33
N ARG A 224 -9.57 10.30 0.69
CA ARG A 224 -9.44 8.87 1.02
C ARG A 224 -8.41 8.59 2.11
N PHE A 225 -8.31 9.49 3.07
CA PHE A 225 -7.40 9.36 4.20
C PHE A 225 -7.73 8.11 5.04
N CYS A 226 -6.74 7.28 5.35
CA CYS A 226 -6.90 6.02 6.10
C CYS A 226 -7.93 5.06 5.49
N ILE A 227 -8.11 5.06 4.16
CA ILE A 227 -8.94 4.08 3.46
C ILE A 227 -8.43 2.66 3.76
N ARG A 228 -9.33 1.78 4.20
CA ARG A 228 -9.00 0.40 4.63
C ARG A 228 -7.97 0.30 5.76
N ASN A 229 -7.79 1.33 6.59
CA ASN A 229 -6.98 1.20 7.80
C ASN A 229 -7.54 0.06 8.66
N SER A 230 -6.67 -0.86 9.05
CA SER A 230 -6.99 -2.10 9.76
C SER A 230 -6.32 -2.16 11.13
N GLY A 231 -5.53 -1.15 11.53
CA GLY A 231 -4.88 -1.16 12.84
C GLY A 231 -3.79 -0.12 13.10
N ALA A 232 -3.61 0.88 12.24
CA ALA A 232 -2.70 2.00 12.53
C ALA A 232 -3.38 3.10 13.35
N ASP A 233 -2.59 3.74 14.22
CA ASP A 233 -3.01 4.86 15.05
C ASP A 233 -2.49 6.18 14.46
N VAL A 234 -3.40 7.08 14.10
CA VAL A 234 -3.06 8.26 13.29
C VAL A 234 -3.65 9.54 13.88
N VAL A 235 -2.87 10.62 13.91
CA VAL A 235 -3.32 11.98 14.24
C VAL A 235 -3.07 12.93 13.08
N VAL A 236 -4.09 13.67 12.65
CA VAL A 236 -4.03 14.64 11.53
C VAL A 236 -4.88 15.86 11.84
N GLU A 237 -4.62 17.01 11.22
CA GLU A 237 -5.30 18.28 11.54
C GLU A 237 -6.44 18.68 10.57
N GLY A 238 -6.89 17.73 9.76
CA GLY A 238 -8.00 17.87 8.83
C GLY A 238 -7.80 16.99 7.60
N ILE A 239 -8.89 16.58 6.97
CA ILE A 239 -8.82 15.66 5.82
C ILE A 239 -9.83 16.03 4.73
N GLY A 240 -9.56 15.60 3.50
CA GLY A 240 -10.47 15.73 2.37
C GLY A 240 -11.65 14.77 2.41
N ASP A 241 -12.27 14.57 1.24
CA ASP A 241 -13.43 13.69 1.06
C ASP A 241 -13.05 12.21 1.24
N HIS A 242 -14.03 11.38 1.55
CA HIS A 242 -13.90 9.92 1.65
C HIS A 242 -12.97 9.42 2.75
N GLY A 243 -12.78 10.22 3.81
CA GLY A 243 -12.01 9.81 4.99
C GLY A 243 -12.55 8.53 5.63
N LEU A 244 -11.65 7.65 6.04
CA LEU A 244 -11.92 6.38 6.75
C LEU A 244 -12.80 5.38 5.99
N GLU A 245 -12.90 5.52 4.66
CA GLU A 245 -13.65 4.59 3.83
C GLU A 245 -13.13 3.15 4.05
N TYR A 246 -14.03 2.20 4.29
CA TYR A 246 -13.70 0.78 4.50
C TYR A 246 -12.72 0.50 5.66
N MET A 247 -12.56 1.40 6.63
CA MET A 247 -11.73 1.16 7.82
C MET A 247 -12.30 -0.01 8.65
N THR A 248 -11.42 -0.89 9.13
CA THR A 248 -11.75 -2.11 9.87
C THR A 248 -11.06 -2.19 11.24
N GLY A 249 -10.12 -1.30 11.54
CA GLY A 249 -9.40 -1.26 12.81
C GLY A 249 -8.46 -0.06 12.94
N GLY A 250 -7.92 0.15 14.15
CA GLY A 250 -7.05 1.28 14.48
C GLY A 250 -7.80 2.48 15.04
N HIS A 251 -7.05 3.52 15.42
CA HIS A 251 -7.60 4.77 15.97
C HIS A 251 -7.17 5.97 15.13
N VAL A 252 -8.11 6.83 14.76
CA VAL A 252 -7.80 8.05 13.98
C VAL A 252 -8.33 9.30 14.66
N ILE A 253 -7.43 10.18 15.10
CA ILE A 253 -7.75 11.51 15.64
C ILE A 253 -7.63 12.54 14.51
N ILE A 254 -8.68 13.34 14.33
CA ILE A 254 -8.75 14.42 13.36
C ILE A 254 -9.01 15.74 14.09
N LEU A 255 -7.97 16.57 14.22
CA LEU A 255 -7.98 17.88 14.87
C LEU A 255 -8.46 19.00 13.93
N GLY A 256 -9.57 18.74 13.23
CA GLY A 256 -10.14 19.70 12.29
C GLY A 256 -11.33 19.15 11.50
N ASP A 257 -11.69 19.89 10.46
CA ASP A 257 -12.80 19.52 9.58
C ASP A 257 -12.45 18.33 8.69
N VAL A 258 -13.50 17.61 8.31
CA VAL A 258 -13.47 16.48 7.38
C VAL A 258 -14.24 16.83 6.11
N GLY A 259 -13.88 16.20 4.99
CA GLY A 259 -14.65 16.26 3.76
C GLY A 259 -15.93 15.41 3.80
N LYS A 260 -16.54 15.26 2.63
CA LYS A 260 -17.79 14.52 2.42
C LYS A 260 -17.59 13.01 2.49
N ASN A 261 -18.69 12.27 2.66
CA ASN A 261 -18.73 10.81 2.58
C ASN A 261 -17.74 10.13 3.55
N PHE A 262 -17.68 10.65 4.77
CA PHE A 262 -16.80 10.16 5.83
C PHE A 262 -17.30 8.81 6.37
N GLY A 263 -16.38 7.87 6.60
CA GLY A 263 -16.64 6.58 7.23
C GLY A 263 -17.49 5.62 6.40
N GLN A 264 -17.62 5.83 5.09
CA GLN A 264 -18.41 4.97 4.23
C GLN A 264 -17.84 3.54 4.22
N GLY A 265 -18.65 2.55 4.61
CA GLY A 265 -18.21 1.16 4.72
C GLY A 265 -17.21 0.89 5.85
N MET A 266 -16.98 1.86 6.75
CA MET A 266 -16.24 1.63 7.99
C MET A 266 -16.99 0.59 8.82
N SER A 267 -16.30 -0.49 9.18
CA SER A 267 -16.86 -1.64 9.88
C SER A 267 -16.09 -2.00 11.17
N GLY A 268 -15.02 -1.28 11.47
CA GLY A 268 -14.26 -1.43 12.71
C GLY A 268 -13.23 -0.31 12.90
N GLY A 269 -12.74 -0.17 14.12
CA GLY A 269 -11.90 0.95 14.56
C GLY A 269 -12.70 2.10 15.17
N VAL A 270 -12.01 3.12 15.68
CA VAL A 270 -12.62 4.29 16.31
C VAL A 270 -11.97 5.57 15.79
N SER A 271 -12.78 6.61 15.55
CA SER A 271 -12.27 7.93 15.19
C SER A 271 -12.75 9.01 16.15
N TYR A 272 -11.86 9.95 16.46
CA TYR A 272 -12.14 11.11 17.28
C TYR A 272 -11.97 12.36 16.43
N ILE A 273 -13.01 13.17 16.34
CA ILE A 273 -13.05 14.26 15.36
C ILE A 273 -13.38 15.53 16.10
N PHE A 274 -12.64 16.59 15.79
CA PHE A 274 -12.83 17.92 16.34
C PHE A 274 -13.26 18.90 15.22
N PRO A 275 -14.48 18.73 14.67
CA PRO A 275 -14.95 19.55 13.56
C PRO A 275 -15.39 20.94 14.06
N SER A 276 -15.38 21.92 13.16
CA SER A 276 -15.87 23.29 13.44
C SER A 276 -17.36 23.34 13.81
N ASP A 277 -18.16 22.40 13.30
CA ASP A 277 -19.58 22.25 13.57
C ASP A 277 -19.95 20.77 13.77
N VAL A 278 -20.07 20.37 15.04
CA VAL A 278 -20.36 18.99 15.45
C VAL A 278 -21.72 18.51 14.94
N GLU A 279 -22.75 19.35 15.00
CA GLU A 279 -24.11 18.95 14.64
C GLU A 279 -24.26 18.77 13.13
N LYS A 280 -23.65 19.67 12.35
CA LYS A 280 -23.57 19.51 10.90
C LYS A 280 -22.78 18.27 10.51
N PHE A 281 -21.63 18.01 11.14
CA PHE A 281 -20.82 16.84 10.87
C PHE A 281 -21.62 15.54 11.08
N LYS A 282 -22.29 15.40 12.23
CA LYS A 282 -23.14 14.24 12.53
C LYS A 282 -24.27 14.08 11.53
N LYS A 283 -24.94 15.18 11.16
CA LYS A 283 -26.06 15.16 10.21
C LYS A 283 -25.64 14.73 8.81
N VAL A 284 -24.49 15.21 8.32
CA VAL A 284 -24.01 14.92 6.96
C VAL A 284 -23.49 13.48 6.84
N ASN A 285 -22.91 12.94 7.91
CA ASN A 285 -22.28 11.62 7.90
C ASN A 285 -23.06 10.58 8.71
N ALA A 286 -24.38 10.77 8.87
CA ALA A 286 -25.25 9.79 9.50
C ALA A 286 -25.38 8.54 8.61
N LEU A 287 -24.71 7.46 9.01
CA LEU A 287 -24.75 6.15 8.34
C LEU A 287 -25.20 5.10 9.34
N GLU A 288 -25.90 4.06 8.89
CA GLU A 288 -26.30 2.93 9.75
C GLU A 288 -25.09 2.17 10.33
N THR A 289 -23.94 2.29 9.69
CA THR A 289 -22.67 1.67 10.10
C THR A 289 -21.86 2.51 11.07
N LEU A 290 -22.31 3.74 11.40
CA LEU A 290 -21.59 4.65 12.29
C LEU A 290 -22.45 5.03 13.50
N GLU A 291 -21.84 4.98 14.68
CA GLU A 291 -22.44 5.49 15.92
C GLU A 291 -21.62 6.70 16.41
N PHE A 292 -22.29 7.83 16.65
CA PHE A 292 -21.67 9.00 17.26
C PHE A 292 -21.96 9.00 18.76
N SER A 293 -20.92 8.87 19.57
CA SER A 293 -21.00 8.88 21.04
C SER A 293 -20.07 9.93 21.63
N SER A 294 -20.31 10.27 22.89
CA SER A 294 -19.39 11.08 23.68
C SER A 294 -18.40 10.17 24.41
N ILE A 295 -17.16 10.62 24.54
CA ILE A 295 -16.11 9.92 25.30
C ILE A 295 -16.55 9.79 26.76
N ARG A 296 -16.57 8.56 27.28
CA ARG A 296 -17.05 8.27 28.64
C ARG A 296 -16.04 7.51 29.48
N PHE A 297 -15.28 6.61 28.86
CA PHE A 297 -14.41 5.68 29.57
C PHE A 297 -13.01 6.28 29.78
N ASP A 298 -12.40 6.02 30.93
CA ASP A 298 -11.09 6.59 31.24
C ASP A 298 -9.96 5.97 30.40
N GLU A 299 -10.12 4.70 29.98
CA GLU A 299 -9.21 4.02 29.03
C GLU A 299 -9.17 4.73 27.68
N GLU A 300 -10.35 5.11 27.17
CA GLU A 300 -10.52 5.87 25.93
C GLU A 300 -9.87 7.26 26.04
N LYS A 301 -10.09 7.96 27.16
CA LYS A 301 -9.45 9.26 27.44
C LYS A 301 -7.92 9.14 27.50
N SER A 302 -7.40 8.08 28.13
CA SER A 302 -5.96 7.84 28.23
C SER A 302 -5.35 7.63 26.85
N LEU A 303 -5.97 6.80 26.00
CA LEU A 303 -5.53 6.57 24.63
C LEU A 303 -5.47 7.86 23.82
N ILE A 304 -6.55 8.66 23.85
CA ILE A 304 -6.60 9.95 23.15
C ILE A 304 -5.48 10.86 23.63
N LYS A 305 -5.30 10.96 24.96
CA LYS A 305 -4.26 11.78 25.56
C LYS A 305 -2.86 11.34 25.10
N ASP A 306 -2.56 10.04 25.13
CA ASP A 306 -1.27 9.50 24.71
C ASP A 306 -0.99 9.80 23.23
N MET A 307 -2.00 9.67 22.38
CA MET A 307 -1.89 9.99 20.95
C MET A 307 -1.66 11.49 20.71
N LEU A 308 -2.34 12.37 21.44
CA LEU A 308 -2.17 13.83 21.35
C LEU A 308 -0.81 14.28 21.90
N GLU A 309 -0.37 13.73 23.04
CA GLU A 309 0.96 14.01 23.59
C GLU A 309 2.07 13.53 22.65
N ALA A 310 1.89 12.38 21.99
CA ALA A 310 2.80 11.92 20.96
C ALA A 310 2.79 12.83 19.73
N HIS A 311 1.60 13.29 19.29
CA HIS A 311 1.49 14.27 18.22
C HIS A 311 2.26 15.55 18.57
N PHE A 312 2.00 16.16 19.74
CA PHE A 312 2.70 17.34 20.20
C PHE A 312 4.22 17.12 20.32
N LYS A 313 4.66 15.96 20.83
CA LYS A 313 6.08 15.60 20.95
C LYS A 313 6.78 15.63 19.59
N HIS A 314 6.17 15.04 18.57
CA HIS A 314 6.76 14.89 17.24
C HIS A 314 6.59 16.10 16.32
N THR A 315 5.50 16.84 16.50
CA THR A 315 5.10 17.90 15.57
C THR A 315 5.16 19.31 16.15
N ARG A 316 5.15 19.45 17.48
CA ARG A 316 4.98 20.74 18.18
C ARG A 316 3.70 21.49 17.77
N SER A 317 2.70 20.77 17.27
CA SER A 317 1.40 21.33 16.88
C SER A 317 0.76 22.10 18.03
N ASN A 318 0.27 23.31 17.74
CA ASN A 318 -0.49 24.10 18.71
C ASN A 318 -1.92 23.57 18.94
N LYS A 319 -2.43 22.70 18.04
CA LYS A 319 -3.79 22.15 18.13
C LYS A 319 -3.88 20.93 19.06
N ALA A 320 -2.79 20.19 19.23
CA ALA A 320 -2.70 19.05 20.16
C ALA A 320 -2.41 19.53 21.59
#